data_AF-A0A5N5CZK4-F1
#
_entry.id   AF-A0A5N5CZK4-F1
#
_cell.length_a   1.000
_cell.length_b   1.000
_cell.length_c   1.000
_cell.angle_alpha   90.00
_cell.angle_beta   90.00
_cell.angle_gamma   90.00
#
_symmetry.space_group_name_H-M   'P 1'
#
loop_
_entity.id
_entity.type
_entity.pdbx_description
1 polymer ?
#
loop_
_entity_poly.entity_id
_entity_poly.type
_entity_poly.pdbx_seq_one_letter_code
_entity_poly.pdbx_strand_id
1 'polypeptide(L)'
;MPAFVVPARSGAHRVAAIALYRALLTQCSPAAFPLADDQRIVLRNIIRNKFRRNRHVHSTRLLKLSFTAGYELLDMLARASSSPATATCSDDAKESATQLVANLLASAPPHLTRSPTDPNAQPRGPKRLDPSPEACPPPSARTLAIRPLPATALGGTGVRRVPRLVSANTFPMLRLQKPQPRSLSRVLTDKIKQRQRRLDVRSEAADYWSVLAQDEDEWDRLLWEREGVSPADGDDMIIDEWPEAEGSWTDEPQRVVRIISAQLGVQRTRTEWTVKKMQNIVDREAELAKVEREARKVRREVARMGKKRMKDMEAILGTDSPDRQGAKPL
;
A
#
# COMPACT_ATOMS: atom_id res chain seq x y z
N MET A 1 15.91 -35.46 29.87
CA MET A 1 14.60 -35.57 29.17
C MET A 1 14.79 -35.04 27.76
N PRO A 2 14.70 -35.85 26.68
CA PRO A 2 14.90 -35.31 25.34
C PRO A 2 13.78 -34.32 25.03
N ALA A 3 14.15 -33.07 24.80
CA ALA A 3 13.22 -32.00 24.45
C ALA A 3 12.46 -32.37 23.17
N PHE A 4 11.13 -32.21 23.17
CA PHE A 4 10.30 -32.42 21.99
C PHE A 4 10.72 -31.44 20.88
N VAL A 5 11.66 -31.86 20.03
CA VAL A 5 12.09 -31.08 18.88
C VAL A 5 10.91 -31.03 17.91
N VAL A 6 10.45 -29.81 17.61
CA VAL A 6 9.40 -29.57 16.61
C VAL A 6 9.79 -30.31 15.33
N PRO A 7 8.89 -31.13 14.73
CA PRO A 7 9.22 -31.96 13.56
C PRO A 7 9.87 -31.19 12.40
N ALA A 8 9.52 -29.92 12.21
CA ALA A 8 10.14 -29.04 11.19
C ALA A 8 11.64 -28.78 11.40
N ARG A 9 12.15 -28.92 12.62
CA ARG A 9 13.57 -28.78 12.99
C ARG A 9 14.28 -30.14 13.18
N SER A 10 13.55 -31.25 13.02
CA SER A 10 14.13 -32.59 13.06
C SER A 10 14.69 -32.99 11.70
N GLY A 11 16.00 -33.24 11.64
CA GLY A 11 16.66 -33.75 10.43
C GLY A 11 16.10 -35.10 9.98
N ALA A 12 15.79 -36.00 10.93
CA ALA A 12 15.23 -37.32 10.66
C ALA A 12 13.85 -37.23 9.96
N HIS A 13 12.98 -36.33 10.42
CA HIS A 13 11.68 -36.09 9.79
C HIS A 13 11.83 -35.58 8.35
N ARG A 14 12.75 -34.62 8.12
CA ARG A 14 13.04 -34.09 6.79
C ARG A 14 13.51 -35.18 5.83
N VAL A 15 14.43 -36.05 6.27
CA VAL A 15 14.93 -37.18 5.47
C VAL A 15 13.82 -38.17 5.15
N ALA A 16 13.02 -38.58 6.14
CA ALA A 16 11.90 -39.50 5.95
C ALA A 16 10.85 -38.95 4.97
N ALA A 17 10.48 -37.68 5.10
CA ALA A 17 9.53 -37.03 4.20
C ALA A 17 10.04 -36.94 2.75
N ILE A 18 11.32 -36.62 2.56
CA ILE A 18 11.94 -36.56 1.23
C ILE A 18 12.05 -37.97 0.62
N ALA A 19 12.41 -38.98 1.41
CA ALA A 19 12.49 -40.36 0.96
C ALA A 19 11.12 -40.87 0.49
N LEU A 20 10.06 -40.66 1.28
CA LEU A 20 8.70 -41.07 0.91
C LEU A 20 8.20 -40.31 -0.33
N TYR A 21 8.45 -38.99 -0.40
CA TYR A 21 8.12 -38.19 -1.57
C TYR A 21 8.80 -38.69 -2.84
N ARG A 22 10.10 -39.01 -2.78
CA ARG A 22 10.84 -39.56 -3.92
C ARG A 22 10.32 -40.94 -4.30
N ALA A 23 10.10 -41.83 -3.32
CA ALA A 23 9.61 -43.19 -3.55
C ALA A 23 8.24 -43.21 -4.26
N LEU A 24 7.31 -42.37 -3.83
CA LEU A 24 6.00 -42.24 -4.47
C LEU A 24 6.12 -41.71 -5.91
N LEU A 25 6.96 -40.70 -6.14
CA LEU A 25 7.15 -40.15 -7.49
C LEU A 25 7.87 -41.14 -8.43
N THR A 26 8.80 -41.95 -7.92
CA THR A 26 9.47 -42.99 -8.70
C THR A 26 8.52 -44.12 -9.09
N GLN A 27 7.60 -44.51 -8.19
CA GLN A 27 6.56 -45.51 -8.52
C GLN A 27 5.51 -44.97 -9.49
N CYS A 28 5.30 -43.65 -9.56
CA CYS A 28 4.48 -43.00 -10.58
C CYS A 28 5.21 -42.84 -11.94
N SER A 29 6.33 -43.53 -12.17
CA SER A 29 7.08 -43.53 -13.44
C SER A 29 6.43 -44.44 -14.48
N PRO A 30 6.46 -44.10 -15.79
CA PRO A 30 5.93 -44.98 -16.84
C PRO A 30 6.58 -46.38 -16.84
N ALA A 31 7.82 -46.51 -16.37
CA ALA A 31 8.52 -47.78 -16.26
C ALA A 31 8.03 -48.69 -15.10
N ALA A 32 7.28 -48.12 -14.14
CA ALA A 32 6.86 -48.82 -12.93
C ALA A 32 5.36 -49.10 -12.90
N PHE A 33 4.51 -48.29 -13.54
CA PHE A 33 3.06 -48.39 -13.34
C PHE A 33 2.25 -48.26 -14.65
N PRO A 34 1.46 -49.29 -15.02
CA PRO A 34 0.72 -49.32 -16.29
C PRO A 34 -0.61 -48.54 -16.17
N LEU A 35 -0.54 -47.20 -16.28
CA LEU A 35 -1.72 -46.32 -16.36
C LEU A 35 -1.70 -45.43 -17.61
N ALA A 36 -2.76 -44.68 -17.90
CA ALA A 36 -2.73 -43.66 -18.95
C ALA A 36 -1.85 -42.46 -18.54
N ASP A 37 -1.21 -41.78 -19.50
CA ASP A 37 -0.31 -40.65 -19.22
C ASP A 37 -1.01 -39.51 -18.45
N ASP A 38 -2.26 -39.22 -18.77
CA ASP A 38 -3.04 -38.17 -18.11
C ASP A 38 -3.29 -38.48 -16.63
N GLN A 39 -3.62 -39.73 -16.31
CA GLN A 39 -3.86 -40.18 -14.94
C GLN A 39 -2.57 -40.18 -14.11
N ARG A 40 -1.42 -40.49 -14.73
CA ARG A 40 -0.10 -40.37 -14.09
C ARG A 40 0.24 -38.92 -13.74
N ILE A 41 -0.04 -37.98 -14.65
CA ILE A 41 0.20 -36.55 -14.42
C ILE A 41 -0.66 -36.05 -13.25
N VAL A 42 -1.93 -36.44 -13.22
CA VAL A 42 -2.86 -36.11 -12.12
C VAL A 42 -2.38 -36.70 -10.79
N LEU A 43 -1.99 -37.98 -10.75
CA LEU A 43 -1.48 -38.62 -9.54
C LEU A 43 -0.22 -37.94 -9.00
N ARG A 44 0.74 -37.60 -9.88
CA ARG A 44 1.94 -36.84 -9.52
C ARG A 44 1.60 -35.46 -8.96
N ASN A 45 0.62 -34.78 -9.54
CA ASN A 45 0.15 -33.48 -9.06
C ASN A 45 -0.50 -33.59 -7.67
N ILE A 46 -1.32 -34.61 -7.44
CA ILE A 46 -1.93 -34.88 -6.13
C ILE A 46 -0.85 -35.09 -5.07
N ILE A 47 0.15 -35.93 -5.34
CA ILE A 47 1.27 -36.18 -4.41
C ILE A 47 2.00 -34.86 -4.11
N ARG A 48 2.40 -34.11 -5.15
CA ARG A 48 3.08 -32.82 -4.99
C ARG A 48 2.26 -31.82 -4.18
N ASN A 49 0.96 -31.69 -4.44
CA ASN A 49 0.08 -30.77 -3.76
C ASN A 49 -0.18 -31.17 -2.30
N LYS A 50 -0.29 -32.48 -2.01
CA LYS A 50 -0.44 -32.98 -0.63
C LYS A 50 0.80 -32.72 0.22
N PHE A 51 2.00 -32.97 -0.31
CA PHE A 51 3.25 -32.66 0.38
C PHE A 51 3.43 -31.15 0.58
N ARG A 52 3.07 -30.32 -0.40
CA ARG A 52 3.08 -28.85 -0.26
C ARG A 52 2.13 -28.36 0.81
N ARG A 53 0.90 -28.88 0.85
CA ARG A 53 -0.12 -28.52 1.86
C ARG A 53 0.32 -28.92 3.27
N ASN A 54 0.98 -30.06 3.41
CA ASN A 54 1.42 -30.57 4.71
C ASN A 54 2.74 -29.98 5.22
N ARG A 55 3.36 -29.03 4.49
CA ARG A 55 4.65 -28.40 4.85
C ARG A 55 4.63 -27.71 6.22
N HIS A 56 3.50 -27.12 6.60
CA HIS A 56 3.33 -26.36 7.85
C HIS A 56 2.65 -27.17 8.95
N VAL A 57 2.47 -28.48 8.76
CA VAL A 57 1.88 -29.35 9.78
C VAL A 57 2.97 -29.75 10.77
N HIS A 58 2.76 -29.39 12.04
CA HIS A 58 3.74 -29.65 13.11
C HIS A 58 3.22 -30.65 14.17
N SER A 59 1.95 -31.07 14.09
CA SER A 59 1.37 -32.04 15.01
C SER A 59 1.86 -33.46 14.71
N THR A 60 2.48 -34.10 15.71
CA THR A 60 3.01 -35.47 15.61
C THR A 60 1.92 -36.50 15.27
N ARG A 61 0.71 -36.32 15.81
CA ARG A 61 -0.46 -37.18 15.52
C ARG A 61 -0.87 -37.10 14.05
N LEU A 62 -0.96 -35.88 13.51
CA LEU A 62 -1.31 -35.65 12.11
C LEU A 62 -0.21 -36.15 11.17
N LEU A 63 1.05 -35.95 11.54
CA LEU A 63 2.19 -36.47 10.79
C LEU A 63 2.14 -38.00 10.75
N LYS A 64 1.95 -38.68 11.88
CA LYS A 64 1.83 -40.15 11.92
C LYS A 64 0.75 -40.65 10.97
N LEU A 65 -0.45 -40.06 11.02
CA LEU A 65 -1.55 -40.42 10.12
C LEU A 65 -1.21 -40.18 8.63
N SER A 66 -0.51 -39.08 8.33
CA SER A 66 -0.11 -38.77 6.96
C SER A 66 0.98 -39.70 6.43
N PHE A 67 1.91 -40.15 7.29
CA PHE A 67 2.94 -41.11 6.94
C PHE A 67 2.36 -42.50 6.76
N THR A 68 1.47 -42.96 7.66
CA THR A 68 0.81 -44.27 7.49
C THR A 68 0.03 -44.33 6.19
N ALA A 69 -0.76 -43.29 5.88
CA ALA A 69 -1.45 -43.20 4.59
C ALA A 69 -0.49 -43.15 3.39
N GLY A 70 0.68 -42.51 3.55
CA GLY A 70 1.72 -42.46 2.52
C GLY A 70 2.38 -43.82 2.26
N TYR A 71 2.63 -44.60 3.31
CA TYR A 71 3.18 -45.97 3.20
C TYR A 71 2.15 -46.95 2.67
N GLU A 72 0.89 -46.85 3.09
CA GLU A 72 -0.22 -47.64 2.52
C GLU A 72 -0.37 -47.38 1.02
N LEU A 73 -0.26 -46.12 0.60
CA LEU A 73 -0.26 -45.77 -0.82
C LEU A 73 0.95 -46.36 -1.56
N LEU A 74 2.14 -46.31 -0.96
CA LEU A 74 3.34 -46.90 -1.51
C LEU A 74 3.21 -48.41 -1.69
N ASP A 75 2.58 -49.11 -0.73
CA ASP A 75 2.32 -50.55 -0.81
C ASP A 75 1.29 -50.89 -1.88
N MET A 76 0.24 -50.07 -2.02
CA MET A 76 -0.76 -50.22 -3.10
C MET A 76 -0.12 -50.03 -4.47
N LEU A 77 0.70 -48.99 -4.63
CA LEU A 77 1.44 -48.73 -5.86
C LEU A 77 2.48 -49.82 -6.13
N ALA A 78 3.16 -50.34 -5.11
CA ALA A 78 4.12 -51.43 -5.22
C ALA A 78 3.47 -52.74 -5.70
N ARG A 79 2.29 -53.07 -5.17
CA ARG A 79 1.49 -54.23 -5.62
C ARG A 79 1.10 -54.09 -7.08
N ALA A 80 0.72 -52.89 -7.48
CA ALA A 80 0.36 -52.59 -8.86
C ALA A 80 1.56 -52.43 -9.80
N SER A 81 2.77 -52.17 -9.28
CA SER A 81 4.01 -51.98 -10.04
C SER A 81 4.88 -53.22 -10.18
N SER A 82 4.45 -54.38 -9.67
CA SER A 82 5.33 -55.56 -9.59
C SER A 82 5.80 -56.02 -10.98
N SER A 83 7.06 -55.67 -11.26
CA SER A 83 7.88 -56.15 -12.38
C SER A 83 8.10 -57.68 -12.23
N PRO A 84 8.11 -58.46 -13.32
CA PRO A 84 7.93 -59.92 -13.32
C PRO A 84 9.02 -60.76 -12.65
N ALA A 85 10.05 -60.16 -12.03
CA ALA A 85 11.22 -60.92 -11.59
C ALA A 85 11.16 -61.48 -10.15
N THR A 86 10.26 -61.02 -9.27
CA THR A 86 10.38 -61.37 -7.82
C THR A 86 9.08 -61.49 -7.00
N ALA A 87 7.89 -61.58 -7.59
CA ALA A 87 6.68 -61.82 -6.77
C ALA A 87 5.60 -62.66 -7.46
N THR A 88 5.20 -63.71 -6.75
CA THR A 88 4.06 -64.63 -6.91
C THR A 88 2.67 -63.96 -6.83
N CYS A 89 2.54 -62.72 -7.29
CA CYS A 89 1.26 -62.02 -7.32
C CYS A 89 0.49 -62.36 -8.61
N SER A 90 -0.70 -62.95 -8.48
CA SER A 90 -1.60 -63.23 -9.60
C SER A 90 -1.91 -61.95 -10.38
N ASP A 91 -2.06 -62.08 -11.70
CA ASP A 91 -2.33 -60.93 -12.57
C ASP A 91 -3.66 -60.21 -12.18
N ASP A 92 -4.63 -60.96 -11.63
CA ASP A 92 -5.88 -60.43 -11.07
C ASP A 92 -5.67 -59.39 -9.95
N ALA A 93 -4.63 -59.58 -9.12
CA ALA A 93 -4.32 -58.68 -8.02
C ALA A 93 -3.70 -57.37 -8.51
N LYS A 94 -2.98 -57.40 -9.64
CA LYS A 94 -2.41 -56.20 -10.27
C LYS A 94 -3.50 -55.37 -10.91
N GLU A 95 -4.41 -56.00 -11.64
CA GLU A 95 -5.55 -55.34 -12.27
C GLU A 95 -6.51 -54.75 -11.23
N SER A 96 -6.78 -55.46 -10.14
CA SER A 96 -7.61 -54.95 -9.05
C SER A 96 -6.99 -53.71 -8.39
N ALA A 97 -5.67 -53.69 -8.20
CA ALA A 97 -4.96 -52.56 -7.59
C ALA A 97 -4.91 -51.34 -8.53
N THR A 98 -4.72 -51.53 -9.84
CA THR A 98 -4.74 -50.43 -10.82
C THR A 98 -6.13 -49.83 -10.98
N GLN A 99 -7.18 -50.67 -11.01
CA GLN A 99 -8.58 -50.22 -11.08
C GLN A 99 -8.98 -49.41 -9.83
N LEU A 100 -8.57 -49.85 -8.64
CA LEU A 100 -8.83 -49.12 -7.40
C LEU A 100 -8.19 -47.72 -7.44
N VAL A 101 -6.93 -47.61 -7.86
CA VAL A 101 -6.24 -46.32 -8.00
C VAL A 101 -6.92 -45.42 -9.04
N ALA A 102 -7.36 -45.98 -10.17
CA ALA A 102 -8.09 -45.23 -11.20
C ALA A 102 -9.42 -44.67 -10.67
N ASN A 103 -10.18 -45.46 -9.90
CA ASN A 103 -11.43 -45.04 -9.28
C ASN A 103 -11.21 -43.93 -8.23
N LEU A 104 -10.15 -44.02 -7.43
CA LEU A 104 -9.79 -42.98 -6.46
C LEU A 104 -9.32 -41.69 -7.13
N LEU A 105 -8.65 -41.78 -8.28
CA LEU A 105 -8.27 -40.61 -9.08
C LEU A 105 -9.49 -39.90 -9.66
N ALA A 106 -10.50 -40.65 -10.12
CA ALA A 106 -11.76 -40.09 -10.61
C ALA A 106 -12.55 -39.36 -9.51
N SER A 107 -12.49 -39.87 -8.26
CA SER A 107 -13.14 -39.26 -7.10
C SER A 107 -12.32 -38.12 -6.45
N ALA A 108 -11.12 -37.80 -6.94
CA ALA A 108 -10.24 -36.85 -6.30
C ALA A 108 -10.74 -35.39 -6.46
N PRO A 109 -10.71 -34.57 -5.40
CA PRO A 109 -11.23 -33.21 -5.47
C PRO A 109 -10.34 -32.31 -6.36
N PRO A 110 -10.94 -31.34 -7.07
CA PRO A 110 -10.29 -30.59 -8.16
C PRO A 110 -9.12 -29.70 -7.71
N HIS A 111 -9.04 -29.37 -6.41
CA HIS A 111 -7.94 -28.59 -5.86
C HIS A 111 -6.64 -29.39 -5.70
N LEU A 112 -6.69 -30.72 -5.79
CA LEU A 112 -5.52 -31.59 -5.72
C LEU A 112 -5.00 -32.00 -7.10
N THR A 113 -5.87 -32.02 -8.12
CA THR A 113 -5.54 -32.43 -9.48
C THR A 113 -4.86 -31.32 -10.29
N ARG A 114 -5.02 -30.06 -9.86
CA ARG A 114 -4.42 -28.89 -10.51
C ARG A 114 -2.89 -28.99 -10.53
N SER A 115 -2.27 -28.67 -11.67
CA SER A 115 -0.81 -28.58 -11.76
C SER A 115 -0.28 -27.60 -10.70
N PRO A 116 0.74 -28.00 -9.92
CA PRO A 116 1.32 -27.12 -8.94
C PRO A 116 1.84 -25.86 -9.65
N THR A 117 1.40 -24.67 -9.22
CA THR A 117 1.87 -23.40 -9.77
C THR A 117 3.40 -23.36 -9.72
N ASP A 118 4.01 -22.99 -10.84
CA ASP A 118 5.47 -22.92 -10.97
C ASP A 118 6.04 -22.00 -9.89
N PRO A 119 7.02 -22.44 -9.09
CA PRO A 119 7.70 -21.58 -8.14
C PRO A 119 8.48 -20.46 -8.83
N ASN A 120 8.79 -20.60 -10.12
CA ASN A 120 9.41 -19.57 -10.97
C ASN A 120 8.40 -18.73 -11.76
N ALA A 121 7.09 -18.98 -11.64
CA ALA A 121 6.12 -18.03 -12.16
C ALA A 121 6.24 -16.76 -11.32
N GLN A 122 6.71 -15.67 -11.95
CA GLN A 122 6.82 -14.38 -11.28
C GLN A 122 5.53 -14.11 -10.49
N PRO A 123 5.62 -13.71 -9.21
CA PRO A 123 4.44 -13.37 -8.44
C PRO A 123 3.69 -12.33 -9.27
N ARG A 124 2.46 -12.65 -9.69
CA ARG A 124 1.59 -11.67 -10.35
C ARG A 124 1.59 -10.47 -9.42
N GLY A 125 2.19 -9.36 -9.87
CA GLY A 125 2.36 -8.17 -9.05
C GLY A 125 1.03 -7.80 -8.40
N PRO A 126 1.06 -7.12 -7.22
CA PRO A 126 -0.17 -6.73 -6.55
C PRO A 126 -1.08 -6.06 -7.57
N LYS A 127 -2.33 -6.57 -7.70
CA LYS A 127 -3.35 -5.91 -8.54
C LYS A 127 -3.32 -4.44 -8.17
N ARG A 128 -2.99 -3.57 -9.14
CA ARG A 128 -3.05 -2.12 -8.92
C ARG A 128 -4.50 -1.83 -8.54
N LEU A 129 -4.74 -1.56 -7.26
CA LEU A 129 -6.03 -1.10 -6.80
C LEU A 129 -6.31 0.21 -7.52
N ASP A 130 -7.54 0.38 -8.00
CA ASP A 130 -7.95 1.65 -8.57
C ASP A 130 -7.65 2.75 -7.54
N PRO A 131 -7.04 3.87 -7.96
CA PRO A 131 -6.65 4.92 -7.03
C PRO A 131 -7.89 5.39 -6.29
N SER A 132 -7.83 5.34 -4.95
CA SER A 132 -8.89 5.84 -4.09
C SER A 132 -9.35 7.23 -4.54
N PRO A 133 -10.65 7.57 -4.47
CA PRO A 133 -11.14 8.92 -4.80
C PRO A 133 -10.49 10.02 -3.95
N GLU A 134 -9.85 9.65 -2.84
CA GLU A 134 -9.07 10.55 -1.98
C GLU A 134 -7.59 10.67 -2.36
N ALA A 135 -7.13 9.92 -3.37
CA ALA A 135 -5.76 9.96 -3.84
C ALA A 135 -5.40 11.35 -4.37
N CYS A 136 -4.15 11.77 -4.11
CA CYS A 136 -3.68 13.03 -4.65
C CYS A 136 -3.71 12.99 -6.18
N PRO A 137 -4.37 13.95 -6.85
CA PRO A 137 -4.44 13.98 -8.30
C PRO A 137 -3.03 14.17 -8.89
N PRO A 138 -2.81 13.77 -10.16
CA PRO A 138 -1.54 13.96 -10.83
C PRO A 138 -1.12 15.44 -10.81
N PRO A 139 0.19 15.74 -10.89
CA PRO A 139 0.71 17.11 -10.73
C PRO A 139 0.04 18.16 -11.64
N SER A 140 -0.29 17.79 -12.88
CA SER A 140 -1.00 18.63 -13.85
C SER A 140 -2.43 18.97 -13.42
N ALA A 141 -3.08 18.07 -12.69
CA ALA A 141 -4.46 18.23 -12.23
C ALA A 141 -4.57 18.86 -10.83
N ARG A 142 -3.46 19.36 -10.26
CA ARG A 142 -3.49 20.04 -8.96
C ARG A 142 -4.19 21.39 -9.06
N THR A 143 -4.86 21.77 -7.96
CA THR A 143 -5.63 23.02 -7.88
C THR A 143 -4.81 24.27 -8.20
N LEU A 144 -3.53 24.30 -7.82
CA LEU A 144 -2.60 25.41 -8.10
C LEU A 144 -2.10 25.47 -9.55
N ALA A 145 -2.33 24.42 -10.35
CA ALA A 145 -1.95 24.36 -11.76
C ALA A 145 -3.12 24.75 -12.67
N ILE A 146 -4.35 24.34 -12.31
CA ILE A 146 -5.54 24.57 -13.14
C ILE A 146 -6.13 25.98 -12.96
N ARG A 147 -6.06 26.54 -11.74
CA ARG A 147 -6.76 27.80 -11.44
C ARG A 147 -6.01 29.03 -11.95
N PRO A 148 -6.71 30.07 -12.45
CA PRO A 148 -8.17 30.28 -12.43
C PRO A 148 -8.95 29.47 -13.48
N LEU A 149 -10.16 28.99 -13.12
CA LEU A 149 -11.01 28.21 -14.04
C LEU A 149 -11.72 29.09 -15.09
N PRO A 150 -11.96 28.62 -16.32
CA PRO A 150 -12.82 29.33 -17.28
C PRO A 150 -14.29 29.31 -16.84
N ALA A 151 -15.10 30.24 -17.36
CA ALA A 151 -16.51 30.38 -16.98
C ALA A 151 -17.35 29.11 -17.29
N THR A 152 -16.96 28.35 -18.31
CA THR A 152 -17.59 27.07 -18.71
C THR A 152 -17.34 25.94 -17.72
N ALA A 153 -16.25 26.00 -16.96
CA ALA A 153 -15.87 25.01 -15.95
C ALA A 153 -16.29 25.41 -14.52
N LEU A 154 -16.96 26.56 -14.37
CA LEU A 154 -17.65 26.90 -13.13
C LEU A 154 -18.87 25.98 -13.02
N GLY A 155 -18.94 25.15 -11.98
CA GLY A 155 -20.04 24.20 -11.78
C GLY A 155 -21.44 24.84 -11.84
N GLY A 156 -22.49 24.02 -11.88
CA GLY A 156 -23.85 24.37 -12.34
C GLY A 156 -24.56 25.60 -11.75
N THR A 157 -24.02 26.30 -10.76
CA THR A 157 -24.53 27.61 -10.31
C THR A 157 -24.11 28.77 -11.21
N GLY A 158 -23.07 28.61 -12.04
CA GLY A 158 -22.57 29.65 -12.93
C GLY A 158 -22.04 30.90 -12.21
N VAL A 159 -21.73 30.79 -10.91
CA VAL A 159 -21.21 31.89 -10.09
C VAL A 159 -19.81 31.53 -9.59
N ARG A 160 -18.82 32.34 -9.96
CA ARG A 160 -17.45 32.20 -9.45
C ARG A 160 -17.36 32.54 -7.97
N ARG A 161 -16.92 31.56 -7.19
CA ARG A 161 -16.61 31.72 -5.77
C ARG A 161 -15.11 31.83 -5.59
N VAL A 162 -14.66 33.02 -5.19
CA VAL A 162 -13.24 33.31 -4.94
C VAL A 162 -12.76 32.49 -3.73
N PRO A 163 -11.70 31.66 -3.88
CA PRO A 163 -11.06 30.95 -2.78
C PRO A 163 -10.52 31.93 -1.73
N ARG A 164 -10.48 31.48 -0.47
CA ARG A 164 -9.82 32.25 0.59
C ARG A 164 -8.48 31.62 0.92
N LEU A 165 -7.43 32.43 0.93
CA LEU A 165 -6.13 32.02 1.45
C LEU A 165 -6.21 31.93 2.98
N VAL A 166 -5.87 30.77 3.54
CA VAL A 166 -5.89 30.50 4.98
C VAL A 166 -4.58 29.82 5.36
N SER A 167 -4.03 30.19 6.52
CA SER A 167 -2.89 29.50 7.13
C SER A 167 -3.40 28.46 8.13
N ALA A 168 -2.98 27.20 7.98
CA ALA A 168 -3.17 26.16 8.99
C ALA A 168 -1.82 25.85 9.63
N ASN A 169 -1.56 26.46 10.79
CA ASN A 169 -0.32 26.35 11.54
C ASN A 169 0.92 26.49 10.63
N THR A 170 1.07 27.65 10.00
CA THR A 170 2.13 28.03 9.03
C THR A 170 2.06 27.41 7.64
N PHE A 171 1.18 26.43 7.40
CA PHE A 171 0.98 25.88 6.06
C PHE A 171 -0.13 26.64 5.31
N PRO A 172 0.19 27.28 4.17
CA PRO A 172 -0.81 28.00 3.39
C PRO A 172 -1.70 27.01 2.62
N MET A 173 -3.00 27.27 2.61
CA MET A 173 -3.96 26.54 1.79
C MET A 173 -5.02 27.46 1.20
N LEU A 174 -5.52 27.08 0.02
CA LEU A 174 -6.69 27.70 -0.59
C LEU A 174 -7.96 26.97 -0.13
N ARG A 175 -8.83 27.65 0.58
CA ARG A 175 -10.13 27.12 1.00
C ARG A 175 -11.15 27.28 -0.11
N LEU A 176 -11.42 26.19 -0.82
CA LEU A 176 -12.39 26.13 -1.93
C LEU A 176 -13.83 25.92 -1.45
N GLN A 177 -14.03 24.99 -0.52
CA GLN A 177 -15.35 24.58 -0.03
C GLN A 177 -15.39 24.41 1.50
N LYS A 178 -16.60 24.32 2.04
CA LYS A 178 -16.89 23.93 3.43
C LYS A 178 -17.89 22.76 3.38
N PRO A 179 -17.62 21.60 4.00
CA PRO A 179 -16.39 21.18 4.70
C PRO A 179 -15.18 21.00 3.75
N GLN A 180 -13.96 20.92 4.29
CA GLN A 180 -12.75 20.65 3.50
C GLN A 180 -12.67 19.15 3.12
N PRO A 181 -12.02 18.79 1.99
CA PRO A 181 -11.82 17.38 1.65
C PRO A 181 -10.93 16.69 2.69
N ARG A 182 -11.32 15.46 3.07
CA ARG A 182 -10.62 14.67 4.10
C ARG A 182 -9.14 14.43 3.77
N SER A 183 -8.82 14.19 2.49
CA SER A 183 -7.44 14.01 2.02
C SER A 183 -6.54 15.21 2.33
N LEU A 184 -7.03 16.43 2.10
CA LEU A 184 -6.30 17.65 2.41
C LEU A 184 -6.13 17.84 3.92
N SER A 185 -7.17 17.58 4.70
CA SER A 185 -7.10 17.64 6.17
C SER A 185 -6.04 16.68 6.71
N ARG A 186 -6.04 15.43 6.24
CA ARG A 186 -5.06 14.41 6.65
C ARG A 186 -3.62 14.86 6.35
N VAL A 187 -3.35 15.29 5.12
CA VAL A 187 -2.01 15.74 4.71
C VAL A 187 -1.55 16.95 5.53
N LEU A 188 -2.46 17.90 5.83
CA LEU A 188 -2.13 19.04 6.66
C LEU A 188 -1.82 18.62 8.09
N THR A 189 -2.64 17.77 8.70
CA THR A 189 -2.38 17.24 10.04
C THR A 189 -1.05 16.50 10.11
N ASP A 190 -0.73 15.68 9.12
CA ASP A 190 0.55 14.95 9.06
C ASP A 190 1.74 15.91 8.95
N LYS A 191 1.65 16.93 8.10
CA LYS A 191 2.69 17.97 7.98
C LYS A 191 2.87 18.80 9.25
N ILE A 192 1.77 19.14 9.92
CA ILE A 192 1.80 19.86 11.19
C ILE A 192 2.50 19.01 12.26
N LYS A 193 2.15 17.73 12.38
CA LYS A 193 2.81 16.79 13.30
C LYS A 193 4.29 16.62 12.98
N GLN A 194 4.65 16.49 11.70
CA GLN A 194 6.06 16.40 11.28
C GLN A 194 6.85 17.65 11.65
N ARG A 195 6.28 18.84 11.44
CA ARG A 195 6.91 20.09 11.83
C ARG A 195 7.08 20.19 13.34
N GLN A 196 6.04 19.82 14.11
CA GLN A 196 6.09 19.84 15.56
C GLN A 196 7.21 18.94 16.07
N ARG A 197 7.27 17.68 15.62
CA ARG A 197 8.36 16.74 15.99
C ARG A 197 9.75 17.31 15.71
N ARG A 198 9.95 18.00 14.60
CA ARG A 198 11.25 18.64 14.30
C ARG A 198 11.57 19.78 15.24
N LEU A 199 10.56 20.58 15.61
CA LEU A 199 10.74 21.66 16.59
C LEU A 199 11.01 21.10 17.98
N ASP A 200 10.33 20.04 18.37
CA ASP A 200 10.53 19.35 19.64
C ASP A 200 11.97 18.81 19.72
N VAL A 201 12.44 18.05 18.70
CA VAL A 201 13.82 17.56 18.64
C VAL A 201 14.84 18.69 18.64
N ARG A 202 14.56 19.80 17.94
CA ARG A 202 15.44 20.96 17.96
C ARG A 202 15.53 21.61 19.34
N SER A 203 14.41 21.73 20.06
CA SER A 203 14.38 22.27 21.42
C SER A 203 15.11 21.32 22.37
N GLU A 204 14.84 20.02 22.31
CA GLU A 204 15.53 19.02 23.13
C GLU A 204 17.04 19.02 22.91
N ALA A 205 17.48 19.10 21.64
CA ALA A 205 18.89 19.22 21.31
C ALA A 205 19.53 20.52 21.82
N ALA A 206 18.81 21.64 21.71
CA ALA A 206 19.31 22.95 22.10
C ALA A 206 19.36 23.14 23.62
N ASP A 207 18.40 22.56 24.35
CA ASP A 207 18.17 22.86 25.76
C ASP A 207 18.70 21.74 26.68
N TYR A 208 18.49 20.47 26.31
CA TYR A 208 18.83 19.33 27.17
C TYR A 208 20.13 18.65 26.74
N TRP A 209 20.25 18.25 25.46
CA TRP A 209 21.46 17.55 24.99
C TRP A 209 22.69 18.43 25.01
N SER A 210 22.52 19.74 24.79
CA SER A 210 23.63 20.70 24.85
C SER A 210 24.26 20.81 26.24
N VAL A 211 23.46 20.75 27.29
CA VAL A 211 23.93 20.80 28.68
C VAL A 211 24.64 19.51 29.04
N LEU A 212 24.00 18.36 28.76
CA LEU A 212 24.62 17.06 29.02
C LEU A 212 25.96 16.92 28.28
N ALA A 213 26.01 17.35 27.03
CA ALA A 213 27.24 17.33 26.25
C ALA A 213 28.35 18.22 26.84
N GLN A 214 28.00 19.37 27.44
CA GLN A 214 29.00 20.21 28.13
C GLN A 214 29.57 19.51 29.36
N ASP A 215 28.71 18.82 30.11
CA ASP A 215 29.15 18.06 31.29
C ASP A 215 30.07 16.90 30.89
N GLU A 216 29.78 16.19 29.78
CA GLU A 216 30.66 15.14 29.23
C GLU A 216 31.98 15.69 28.71
N ASP A 217 31.96 16.82 27.97
CA ASP A 217 33.19 17.50 27.52
C ASP A 217 34.06 17.96 28.71
N GLU A 218 33.45 18.37 29.82
CA GLU A 218 34.16 18.68 31.06
C GLU A 218 34.74 17.42 31.71
N TRP A 219 33.99 16.32 31.69
CA TRP A 219 34.45 15.04 32.22
C TRP A 219 35.65 14.48 31.45
N ASP A 220 35.61 14.51 30.12
CA ASP A 220 36.74 14.13 29.26
C ASP A 220 37.98 14.99 29.54
N ARG A 221 37.79 16.30 29.76
CA ARG A 221 38.87 17.20 30.15
C ARG A 221 39.49 16.80 31.49
N LEU A 222 38.68 16.48 32.50
CA LEU A 222 39.16 16.05 33.81
C LEU A 222 39.90 14.70 33.74
N LEU A 223 39.42 13.76 32.92
CA LEU A 223 40.10 12.48 32.70
C LEU A 223 41.45 12.67 32.02
N TRP A 224 41.51 13.52 31.00
CA TRP A 224 42.75 13.88 30.32
C TRP A 224 43.77 14.49 31.29
N GLU A 225 43.34 15.50 32.08
CA GLU A 225 44.23 16.20 33.02
C GLU A 225 44.75 15.31 34.15
N ARG A 226 43.94 14.35 34.62
CA ARG A 226 44.26 13.55 35.81
C ARG A 226 44.90 12.21 35.51
N GLU A 227 44.40 11.49 34.50
CA GLU A 227 44.80 10.11 34.22
C GLU A 227 45.55 9.99 32.88
N GLY A 228 45.69 11.09 32.13
CA GLY A 228 46.45 11.13 30.87
C GLY A 228 45.84 10.32 29.72
N VAL A 229 44.55 9.97 29.83
CA VAL A 229 43.83 9.18 28.83
C VAL A 229 43.36 10.09 27.71
N SER A 230 44.05 10.08 26.55
CA SER A 230 43.56 10.83 25.39
C SER A 230 42.35 10.13 24.82
N PRO A 231 41.35 10.86 24.30
CA PRO A 231 40.37 10.30 23.37
C PRO A 231 41.07 9.58 22.19
N ALA A 232 42.28 10.04 21.82
CA ALA A 232 43.08 9.49 20.73
C ALA A 232 43.95 8.26 21.09
N ASP A 233 44.01 7.82 22.36
CA ASP A 233 44.90 6.71 22.80
C ASP A 233 44.23 5.33 22.70
N GLY A 234 43.13 5.22 21.94
CA GLY A 234 42.54 3.96 21.52
C GLY A 234 43.40 3.25 20.46
N ASP A 235 44.43 2.53 20.90
CA ASP A 235 45.29 1.67 20.08
C ASP A 235 44.48 0.51 19.47
N ASP A 236 44.15 0.56 18.17
CA ASP A 236 44.73 -0.30 17.13
C ASP A 236 44.00 -0.20 15.76
N MET A 237 44.79 -0.24 14.68
CA MET A 237 44.46 -0.56 13.26
C MET A 237 44.05 0.55 12.26
N ILE A 238 45.05 1.02 11.52
CA ILE A 238 45.12 1.17 10.04
C ILE A 238 43.87 1.76 9.35
N ILE A 239 43.96 3.01 8.89
CA ILE A 239 43.71 3.47 7.50
C ILE A 239 44.28 4.89 7.35
N ASP A 240 45.09 5.08 6.30
CA ASP A 240 45.80 6.30 5.89
C ASP A 240 44.86 7.34 5.26
N GLU A 241 43.79 7.71 5.97
CA GLU A 241 42.79 8.67 5.50
C GLU A 241 42.20 9.45 6.69
N TRP A 242 42.88 10.55 7.06
CA TRP A 242 42.43 11.65 7.93
C TRP A 242 41.80 11.25 9.28
N PRO A 243 42.52 11.35 10.42
CA PRO A 243 41.86 11.36 11.71
C PRO A 243 41.18 12.72 11.87
N GLU A 244 39.91 12.81 11.48
CA GLU A 244 39.04 13.87 12.00
C GLU A 244 39.09 13.74 13.52
N ALA A 245 39.74 14.70 14.18
CA ALA A 245 39.79 14.78 15.63
C ALA A 245 38.39 14.50 16.18
N GLU A 246 38.28 13.56 17.12
CA GLU A 246 37.01 13.22 17.73
C GLU A 246 36.34 14.51 18.21
N GLY A 247 35.22 14.85 17.58
CA GLY A 247 34.53 16.11 17.83
C GLY A 247 34.06 16.16 19.27
N SER A 248 34.16 17.33 19.90
CA SER A 248 33.57 17.60 21.21
C SER A 248 32.09 17.17 21.23
N TRP A 249 31.65 16.62 22.36
CA TRP A 249 30.28 16.16 22.55
C TRP A 249 29.27 17.27 22.26
N THR A 250 29.63 18.54 22.51
CA THR A 250 28.78 19.70 22.19
C THR A 250 28.54 19.94 20.71
N ASP A 251 29.40 19.46 19.80
CA ASP A 251 29.24 19.71 18.37
C ASP A 251 28.03 18.97 17.79
N GLU A 252 27.72 17.76 18.26
CA GLU A 252 26.59 16.97 17.75
C GLU A 252 25.21 17.62 18.03
N PRO A 253 24.87 18.03 19.27
CA PRO A 253 23.65 18.78 19.54
C PRO A 253 23.57 20.08 18.72
N GLN A 254 24.68 20.82 18.61
CA GLN A 254 24.74 22.04 17.80
C GLN A 254 24.53 21.75 16.31
N ARG A 255 25.09 20.65 15.81
CA ARG A 255 24.93 20.18 14.43
C ARG A 255 23.47 19.82 14.14
N VAL A 256 22.80 19.10 15.04
CA VAL A 256 21.35 18.80 14.94
C VAL A 256 20.54 20.10 14.86
N VAL A 257 20.79 21.05 15.75
CA VAL A 257 20.09 22.35 15.77
C VAL A 257 20.32 23.11 14.46
N ARG A 258 21.56 23.16 13.96
CA ARG A 258 21.91 23.80 12.68
C ARG A 258 21.16 23.17 11.51
N ILE A 259 21.19 21.83 11.40
CA ILE A 259 20.51 21.09 10.32
C ILE A 259 19.00 21.35 10.33
N ILE A 260 18.35 21.22 11.50
CA ILE A 260 16.91 21.43 11.60
C ILE A 260 16.53 22.88 11.30
N SER A 261 17.31 23.84 11.80
CA SER A 261 17.09 25.27 11.54
C SER A 261 17.22 25.59 10.04
N ALA A 262 18.23 25.05 9.36
CA ALA A 262 18.41 25.20 7.92
C ALA A 262 17.22 24.59 7.14
N GLN A 263 16.77 23.39 7.52
CA GLN A 263 15.59 22.76 6.91
C GLN A 263 14.32 23.60 7.08
N LEU A 264 14.10 24.18 8.28
CA LEU A 264 12.97 25.07 8.54
C LEU A 264 13.07 26.38 7.73
N GLY A 265 14.28 26.90 7.53
CA GLY A 265 14.56 28.06 6.67
C GLY A 265 14.21 27.78 5.20
N VAL A 266 14.67 26.65 4.65
CA VAL A 266 14.31 26.22 3.28
C VAL A 266 12.80 26.00 3.14
N GLN A 267 12.15 25.45 4.17
CA GLN A 267 10.71 25.29 4.16
C GLN A 267 10.00 26.66 4.12
N ARG A 268 10.47 27.64 4.90
CA ARG A 268 9.91 28.99 4.93
C ARG A 268 9.94 29.65 3.54
N THR A 269 11.08 29.65 2.87
CA THR A 269 11.21 30.25 1.52
C THR A 269 10.28 29.59 0.50
N ARG A 270 10.17 28.25 0.53
CA ARG A 270 9.22 27.49 -0.30
C ARG A 270 7.77 27.84 0.01
N THR A 271 7.42 28.03 1.29
CA THR A 271 6.07 28.43 1.67
C THR A 271 5.75 29.84 1.22
N GLU A 272 6.69 30.79 1.30
CA GLU A 272 6.51 32.17 0.84
C GLU A 272 6.24 32.22 -0.67
N TRP A 273 7.00 31.46 -1.47
CA TRP A 273 6.73 31.33 -2.91
C TRP A 273 5.34 30.75 -3.18
N THR A 274 4.96 29.73 -2.42
CA THR A 274 3.64 29.08 -2.55
C THR A 274 2.51 30.04 -2.19
N VAL A 275 2.69 30.86 -1.14
CA VAL A 275 1.74 31.91 -0.72
C VAL A 275 1.57 32.93 -1.85
N LYS A 276 2.66 33.46 -2.41
CA LYS A 276 2.60 34.42 -3.52
C LYS A 276 1.83 33.84 -4.71
N LYS A 277 2.11 32.58 -5.07
CA LYS A 277 1.38 31.89 -6.14
C LYS A 277 -0.11 31.74 -5.83
N MET A 278 -0.47 31.37 -4.60
CA MET A 278 -1.86 31.27 -4.16
C MET A 278 -2.57 32.62 -4.16
N GLN A 279 -1.91 33.69 -3.73
CA GLN A 279 -2.44 35.04 -3.72
C GLN A 279 -2.76 35.52 -5.14
N ASN A 280 -1.82 35.32 -6.08
CA ASN A 280 -2.04 35.64 -7.49
C ASN A 280 -3.27 34.93 -8.09
N ILE A 281 -3.55 33.69 -7.66
CA ILE A 281 -4.75 32.96 -8.08
C ILE A 281 -6.01 33.60 -7.51
N VAL A 282 -5.99 33.97 -6.23
CA VAL A 282 -7.11 34.63 -5.55
C VAL A 282 -7.43 35.97 -6.21
N ASP A 283 -6.41 36.77 -6.52
CA ASP A 283 -6.57 38.09 -7.15
C ASP A 283 -7.16 37.96 -8.56
N ARG A 284 -6.62 37.06 -9.39
CA ARG A 284 -7.18 36.77 -10.73
C ARG A 284 -8.62 36.26 -10.68
N GLU A 285 -8.94 35.37 -9.74
CA GLU A 285 -10.32 34.91 -9.57
C GLU A 285 -11.25 36.01 -9.05
N ALA A 286 -10.75 36.94 -8.24
CA ALA A 286 -11.51 38.08 -7.75
C ALA A 286 -11.82 39.09 -8.87
N GLU A 287 -10.85 39.37 -9.75
CA GLU A 287 -11.04 40.20 -10.94
C GLU A 287 -12.09 39.60 -11.89
N LEU A 288 -11.94 38.32 -12.25
CA LEU A 288 -12.91 37.62 -13.08
C LEU A 288 -14.30 37.59 -12.43
N ALA A 289 -14.38 37.40 -11.11
CA ALA A 289 -15.64 37.43 -10.40
C ALA A 289 -16.31 38.81 -10.40
N LYS A 290 -15.56 39.92 -10.47
CA LYS A 290 -16.11 41.27 -10.63
C LYS A 290 -16.72 41.44 -12.03
N VAL A 291 -15.96 41.10 -13.07
CA VAL A 291 -16.40 41.18 -14.48
C VAL A 291 -17.65 40.33 -14.71
N GLU A 292 -17.65 39.07 -14.26
CA GLU A 292 -18.81 38.18 -14.40
C GLU A 292 -20.03 38.68 -13.61
N ARG A 293 -19.82 39.32 -12.46
CA ARG A 293 -20.90 39.90 -11.65
C ARG A 293 -21.54 41.08 -12.37
N GLU A 294 -20.76 41.95 -12.99
CA GLU A 294 -21.24 43.08 -13.78
C GLU A 294 -21.99 42.62 -15.03
N ALA A 295 -21.43 41.70 -15.80
CA ALA A 295 -22.09 41.10 -16.96
C ALA A 295 -23.44 40.45 -16.59
N ARG A 296 -23.51 39.80 -15.42
CA ARG A 296 -24.76 39.24 -14.90
C ARG A 296 -25.77 40.29 -14.47
N LYS A 297 -25.35 41.42 -13.91
CA LYS A 297 -26.25 42.55 -13.59
C LYS A 297 -26.86 43.11 -14.87
N VAL A 298 -26.03 43.40 -15.87
CA VAL A 298 -26.48 43.86 -17.19
C VAL A 298 -27.47 42.88 -17.82
N ARG A 299 -27.16 41.57 -17.83
CA ARG A 299 -28.07 40.55 -18.35
C ARG A 299 -29.41 40.51 -17.61
N ARG A 300 -29.41 40.67 -16.28
CA ARG A 300 -30.64 40.74 -15.47
C ARG A 300 -31.46 41.99 -15.79
N GLU A 301 -30.80 43.13 -15.99
CA GLU A 301 -31.47 44.38 -16.37
C GLU A 301 -32.08 44.28 -17.77
N VAL A 302 -31.35 43.77 -18.76
CA VAL A 302 -31.87 43.51 -20.11
C VAL A 302 -33.06 42.54 -20.07
N ALA A 303 -32.98 41.45 -19.30
CA ALA A 303 -34.09 40.51 -19.15
C ALA A 303 -35.30 41.15 -18.45
N ARG A 304 -35.09 42.03 -17.46
CA ARG A 304 -36.17 42.78 -16.80
C ARG A 304 -36.84 43.75 -17.77
N MET A 305 -36.05 44.48 -18.57
CA MET A 305 -36.57 45.39 -19.59
C MET A 305 -37.31 44.63 -20.71
N GLY A 306 -36.80 43.48 -21.15
CA GLY A 306 -37.47 42.61 -22.11
C GLY A 306 -38.81 42.09 -21.59
N LYS A 307 -38.86 41.61 -20.33
CA LYS A 307 -40.11 41.21 -19.68
C LYS A 307 -41.10 42.36 -19.54
N LYS A 308 -40.63 43.56 -19.19
CA LYS A 308 -41.49 44.75 -19.13
C LYS A 308 -42.06 45.09 -20.51
N ARG A 309 -41.22 45.13 -21.55
CA ARG A 309 -41.66 45.33 -22.94
C ARG A 309 -42.66 44.28 -23.42
N MET A 310 -42.48 43.00 -23.08
CA MET A 310 -43.46 41.98 -23.43
C MET A 310 -44.79 42.18 -22.71
N LYS A 311 -44.77 42.52 -21.42
CA LYS A 311 -46.00 42.85 -20.68
C LYS A 311 -46.69 44.09 -21.24
N ASP A 312 -45.92 45.12 -21.60
CA ASP A 312 -46.45 46.34 -22.20
C ASP A 312 -47.06 46.02 -23.59
N MET A 313 -46.42 45.17 -24.39
CA MET A 313 -46.98 44.66 -25.66
C MET A 313 -48.23 43.81 -25.46
N GLU A 314 -48.26 42.92 -24.48
CA GLU A 314 -49.42 42.09 -24.13
C GLU A 314 -50.61 42.94 -23.65
N ALA A 315 -50.34 44.03 -22.92
CA ALA A 315 -51.35 45.01 -22.53
C ALA A 315 -51.89 45.82 -23.73
N ILE A 316 -51.03 46.13 -24.71
CA ILE A 316 -51.43 46.85 -25.94
C ILE A 316 -52.19 45.94 -26.90
N LEU A 317 -51.81 44.67 -27.01
CA LEU A 317 -52.43 43.70 -27.93
C LEU A 317 -53.78 43.17 -27.44
N GLY A 318 -54.19 43.48 -26.21
CA GLY A 318 -55.53 43.19 -25.70
C GLY A 318 -55.78 41.69 -25.53
N THR A 319 -55.89 41.23 -24.29
CA THR A 319 -56.58 39.97 -24.00
C THR A 319 -58.09 40.17 -24.15
N ASP A 320 -58.55 40.37 -25.39
CA ASP A 320 -59.92 40.06 -25.77
C ASP A 320 -60.02 38.53 -25.87
N SER A 321 -60.16 37.87 -24.71
CA SER A 321 -60.71 36.52 -24.65
C SER A 321 -62.13 36.63 -24.10
N PRO A 322 -63.15 36.74 -24.98
CA PRO A 322 -64.54 36.63 -24.58
C PRO A 322 -64.83 35.16 -24.39
N ASP A 323 -64.88 34.67 -23.14
CA ASP A 323 -65.68 33.50 -22.74
C ASP A 323 -65.36 33.07 -21.30
N ARG A 324 -65.86 33.83 -20.32
CA ARG A 324 -66.11 33.31 -18.96
C ARG A 324 -67.32 34.01 -18.35
N GLN A 325 -68.48 33.84 -18.99
CA GLN A 325 -69.77 33.97 -18.32
C GLN A 325 -70.57 32.70 -18.57
N GLY A 326 -70.98 32.03 -17.48
CA GLY A 326 -72.00 30.99 -17.52
C GLY A 326 -71.59 29.66 -16.89
N ALA A 327 -71.87 29.52 -15.59
CA ALA A 327 -72.56 28.37 -14.98
C ALA A 327 -72.25 28.32 -13.48
N LYS A 328 -73.15 28.87 -12.66
CA LYS A 328 -73.31 28.43 -11.26
C LYS A 328 -74.27 27.24 -11.28
N PRO A 329 -73.90 26.06 -10.74
CA PRO A 329 -74.86 24.98 -10.55
C PRO A 329 -75.67 25.23 -9.27
N LEU A 330 -76.96 24.91 -9.35
CA LEU A 330 -77.91 24.83 -8.24
C LEU A 330 -77.62 23.64 -7.33
#